data_AF-A0A8J7MXL8-F1
#
_entry.id   AF-A0A8J7MXL8-F1
#
_cell.length_a   1.000
_cell.length_b   1.000
_cell.length_c   1.000
_cell.angle_alpha   90.00
_cell.angle_beta   90.00
_cell.angle_gamma   90.00
#
_symmetry.space_group_name_H-M   'P 1'
#
loop_
_entity.id
_entity.type
_entity.pdbx_description
1 polymer ?
#
loop_
_entity_poly.entity_id
_entity_poly.type
_entity_poly.pdbx_seq_one_letter_code
_entity_poly.pdbx_strand_id
1 'polypeptide(L)'
;RPGYVAATLIAACAANAGMQVAGFVAFAWLARRQALAAALLSGNRNMGLLLAALGAAADFDVVLYLALGQIPVYLTPLAKPLYRWASAARA
;
A
#
# COMPACT_ATOMS: atom_id res chain seq x y z
N ARG A 1 13.00 -13.88 -16.00
CA ARG A 1 11.64 -14.46 -15.86
C ARG A 1 10.60 -13.32 -15.88
N PRO A 2 10.26 -12.76 -17.05
CA PRO A 2 9.45 -11.54 -17.12
C PRO A 2 8.01 -11.73 -16.61
N GLY A 3 7.38 -12.88 -16.89
CA GLY A 3 6.02 -13.16 -16.41
C GLY A 3 5.89 -13.19 -14.89
N TYR A 4 6.91 -13.71 -14.20
CA TYR A 4 6.93 -13.73 -12.73
C TYR A 4 7.04 -12.33 -12.13
N VAL A 5 7.87 -11.47 -12.73
CA VAL A 5 7.99 -10.06 -12.31
C VAL A 5 6.66 -9.32 -12.50
N ALA A 6 5.99 -9.51 -13.64
CA ALA A 6 4.69 -8.90 -13.90
C ALA A 6 3.61 -9.39 -12.90
N ALA A 7 3.55 -10.70 -12.63
CA ALA A 7 2.63 -11.25 -11.64
C ALA A 7 2.91 -10.71 -10.23
N THR A 8 4.18 -10.60 -9.84
CA THR A 8 4.59 -10.04 -8.54
C THR A 8 4.23 -8.56 -8.43
N LEU A 9 4.39 -7.79 -9.51
CA LEU A 9 3.97 -6.39 -9.55
C LEU A 9 2.46 -6.25 -9.38
N ILE A 10 1.66 -7.05 -10.10
CA ILE A 10 0.20 -7.06 -9.96
C ILE A 10 -0.18 -7.43 -8.52
N ALA A 11 0.45 -8.45 -7.96
CA ALA A 11 0.22 -8.87 -6.58
C ALA A 11 0.59 -7.76 -5.58
N ALA A 12 1.70 -7.04 -5.79
CA ALA A 12 2.12 -5.94 -4.94
C ALA A 12 1.13 -4.75 -5.00
N CYS A 13 0.62 -4.41 -6.19
CA CYS A 13 -0.43 -3.42 -6.35
C CYS A 13 -1.72 -3.85 -5.64
N ALA A 14 -2.13 -5.11 -5.80
CA ALA A 14 -3.31 -5.66 -5.16
C ALA A 14 -3.17 -5.69 -3.63
N ALA A 15 -2.01 -6.09 -3.12
CA ALA A 15 -1.71 -6.11 -1.68
C ALA A 15 -1.74 -4.68 -1.10
N ASN A 16 -1.13 -3.70 -1.77
CA ASN A 16 -1.16 -2.31 -1.35
C ASN A 16 -2.60 -1.76 -1.31
N ALA A 17 -3.38 -1.96 -2.37
CA ALA A 17 -4.78 -1.53 -2.41
C ALA A 17 -5.64 -2.25 -1.35
N GLY A 18 -5.46 -3.57 -1.21
CA GLY A 18 -6.15 -4.39 -0.22
C GLY A 18 -5.84 -3.93 1.20
N MET A 19 -4.59 -3.61 1.51
CA MET A 19 -4.20 -3.06 2.81
C MET A 19 -4.81 -1.69 3.07
N GLN A 20 -4.92 -0.81 2.08
CA GLN A 20 -5.61 0.48 2.24
C GLN A 20 -7.10 0.27 2.52
N VAL A 21 -7.77 -0.63 1.79
CA VAL A 21 -9.18 -0.97 2.03
C VAL A 21 -9.36 -1.57 3.43
N ALA A 22 -8.49 -2.52 3.81
CA ALA A 22 -8.52 -3.14 5.13
C ALA A 22 -8.31 -2.11 6.25
N GLY A 23 -7.32 -1.21 6.11
CA GLY A 23 -7.07 -0.12 7.07
C GLY A 23 -8.25 0.84 7.15
N PHE A 24 -8.88 1.17 6.03
CA PHE A 24 -10.09 1.99 6.06
C PHE A 24 -11.25 1.31 6.80
N VAL A 25 -11.55 0.05 6.46
CA VAL A 25 -12.66 -0.72 7.06
C VAL A 25 -12.42 -0.97 8.55
N ALA A 26 -11.20 -1.36 8.90
CA ALA A 26 -10.77 -1.60 10.28
C ALA A 26 -10.77 -0.33 11.13
N PHE A 27 -10.88 0.87 10.56
CA PHE A 27 -10.98 2.11 11.30
C PHE A 27 -12.21 2.94 10.89
N ALA A 28 -13.21 2.30 10.27
CA ALA A 28 -14.39 2.99 9.74
C ALA A 28 -15.28 3.60 10.83
N TRP A 29 -15.13 3.17 12.08
CA TRP A 29 -15.82 3.75 13.25
C TRP A 29 -15.24 5.09 13.71
N LEU A 30 -14.05 5.47 13.24
CA LEU A 30 -13.42 6.75 13.56
C LEU A 30 -13.94 7.87 12.64
N ALA A 31 -13.52 9.12 12.92
CA ALA A 31 -13.81 10.22 12.01
C ALA A 31 -13.24 9.92 10.62
N ARG A 32 -13.95 10.35 9.57
CA ARG A 32 -13.60 10.03 8.17
C ARG A 32 -12.14 10.28 7.83
N ARG A 33 -11.62 11.42 8.27
CA ARG A 33 -10.22 11.82 8.07
C ARG A 33 -9.24 10.85 8.74
N GLN A 34 -9.58 10.34 9.93
CA GLN A 34 -8.76 9.36 10.66
C GLN A 34 -8.79 7.99 9.97
N ALA A 35 -9.97 7.53 9.52
CA ALA A 35 -10.12 6.29 8.78
C ALA A 35 -9.33 6.32 7.44
N LEU A 36 -9.40 7.44 6.70
CA LEU A 36 -8.63 7.63 5.47
C LEU A 36 -7.12 7.73 5.73
N ALA A 37 -6.70 8.31 6.86
CA ALA A 37 -5.30 8.32 7.26
C ALA A 37 -4.81 6.90 7.60
N ALA A 38 -5.60 6.12 8.33
CA ALA A 38 -5.29 4.73 8.64
C ALA A 38 -5.18 3.87 7.37
N ALA A 39 -6.08 4.08 6.41
CA ALA A 39 -6.02 3.47 5.08
C ALA A 39 -4.70 3.79 4.38
N LEU A 40 -4.32 5.08 4.29
CA LEU A 40 -3.09 5.48 3.63
C LEU A 40 -1.85 4.85 4.29
N LEU A 41 -1.79 4.87 5.63
CA LEU A 41 -0.67 4.34 6.40
C LEU A 41 -0.55 2.82 6.30
N SER A 42 -1.67 2.09 6.21
CA SER A 42 -1.66 0.62 6.14
C SER A 42 -1.13 0.10 4.80
N GLY A 43 -1.43 0.77 3.69
CA GLY A 43 -0.87 0.43 2.38
C GLY A 43 0.55 0.95 2.17
N ASN A 44 0.81 2.21 2.53
CA ASN A 44 2.06 2.89 2.20
C ASN A 44 3.14 2.68 3.28
N ARG A 45 3.50 1.42 3.49
CA ARG A 45 4.57 1.03 4.41
C ARG A 45 5.95 1.38 3.84
N ASN A 46 6.92 1.63 4.71
CA ASN A 46 8.30 1.85 4.30
C ASN A 46 8.96 0.49 3.96
N MET A 47 8.90 0.07 2.69
CA MET A 47 9.47 -1.20 2.23
C MET A 47 10.99 -1.29 2.40
N GLY A 48 11.69 -0.15 2.38
CA GLY A 48 13.13 -0.10 2.66
C GLY A 48 13.44 -0.45 4.12
N LEU A 49 12.62 0.02 5.05
CA LEU A 49 12.73 -0.35 6.46
C LEU A 49 12.38 -1.82 6.68
N LEU A 50 11.38 -2.37 5.96
CA LEU A 50 11.08 -3.81 6.01
C LEU A 50 12.26 -4.64 5.49
N LEU A 51 12.86 -4.24 4.38
CA LEU A 51 14.04 -4.91 3.82
C LEU A 51 15.22 -4.85 4.79
N ALA A 52 15.47 -3.69 5.41
CA ALA A 52 16.52 -3.52 6.41
C ALA A 52 16.29 -4.38 7.65
N ALA A 53 15.03 -4.51 8.09
CA ALA A 53 14.66 -5.33 9.24
C ALA A 53 14.80 -6.84 8.96
N LEU A 54 14.53 -7.27 7.73
CA LEU A 54 14.70 -8.67 7.31
C LEU A 54 16.17 -9.02 7.04
N GLY A 55 16.95 -8.08 6.51
CA GLY A 55 18.36 -8.27 6.22
C GLY A 55 18.62 -9.51 5.37
N ALA A 56 19.53 -10.37 5.82
CA ALA A 56 19.90 -11.62 5.12
C ALA A 56 18.81 -12.71 5.16
N ALA A 57 17.75 -12.55 5.97
CA ALA A 57 16.62 -13.49 6.00
C ALA A 57 15.60 -13.25 4.88
N ALA A 58 15.75 -12.17 4.10
CA ALA A 58 14.89 -11.92 2.94
C ALA A 58 15.35 -12.74 1.73
N ASP A 59 14.58 -13.77 1.38
CA ASP A 59 14.76 -14.48 0.12
C ASP A 59 14.44 -13.59 -1.09
N PHE A 60 14.89 -14.03 -2.27
CA PHE A 60 14.72 -13.29 -3.53
C PHE A 60 13.28 -12.83 -3.78
N ASP A 61 12.29 -13.67 -3.49
CA ASP A 61 10.88 -13.34 -3.71
C ASP A 61 10.38 -12.22 -2.79
N VAL A 62 10.87 -12.21 -1.55
CA VAL A 62 10.58 -11.15 -0.58
C VAL A 62 11.23 -9.85 -1.03
N VAL A 63 12.48 -9.89 -1.45
CA VAL A 63 13.19 -8.72 -2.00
C VAL A 63 12.48 -8.19 -3.24
N LEU A 64 12.07 -9.07 -4.16
CA LEU A 64 11.36 -8.69 -5.38
C LEU A 64 10.02 -8.02 -5.06
N TYR A 65 9.25 -8.56 -4.12
CA TYR A 65 8.01 -7.95 -3.64
C TYR A 65 8.26 -6.58 -3.01
N LEU A 66 9.26 -6.45 -2.12
CA LEU A 66 9.56 -5.19 -1.43
C LEU A 66 10.01 -4.11 -2.42
N ALA A 67 10.78 -4.48 -3.45
CA ALA A 67 11.20 -3.57 -4.51
C ALA A 67 10.03 -3.14 -5.39
N LEU A 68 9.24 -4.09 -5.93
CA LEU A 68 8.10 -3.77 -6.79
C LEU A 68 6.95 -3.09 -6.05
N GLY A 69 6.79 -3.38 -4.75
CA GLY A 69 5.82 -2.75 -3.87
C GLY A 69 6.04 -1.25 -3.68
N GLN A 70 7.20 -0.71 -4.04
CA GLN A 70 7.43 0.73 -4.06
C GLN A 70 6.65 1.42 -5.18
N ILE A 71 6.38 0.73 -6.30
CA ILE A 71 5.66 1.29 -7.44
C ILE A 71 4.27 1.80 -7.03
N PRO A 72 3.38 0.99 -6.42
CA PRO A 72 2.08 1.51 -5.99
C PRO A 72 2.21 2.62 -4.95
N VAL A 73 3.22 2.58 -4.06
CA VAL A 73 3.47 3.63 -3.07
C VAL A 73 3.78 4.98 -3.73
N TYR A 74 4.63 4.99 -4.76
CA TYR A 74 4.96 6.19 -5.52
C TYR A 74 3.82 6.68 -6.41
N LEU A 75 2.88 5.81 -6.78
CA LEU A 75 1.69 6.19 -7.56
C LEU A 75 0.53 6.66 -6.67
N THR A 76 0.53 6.39 -5.37
CA THR A 76 -0.50 6.85 -4.42
C THR A 76 -0.82 8.37 -4.51
N PRO A 77 0.14 9.29 -4.72
CA PRO A 77 -0.18 10.71 -4.91
C PRO A 77 -1.12 11.00 -6.09
N LEU A 78 -1.15 10.14 -7.11
CA LEU A 78 -2.10 10.25 -8.23
C LEU A 78 -3.54 9.92 -7.81
N ALA A 79 -3.73 9.17 -6.71
CA ALA A 79 -5.04 8.90 -6.13
C ALA A 79 -5.54 10.03 -5.21
N LYS A 80 -4.76 11.10 -4.99
CA LYS A 80 -5.16 12.28 -4.21
C LYS A 80 -6.57 12.84 -4.53
N PRO A 81 -7.00 13.01 -5.80
CA PRO A 81 -8.38 13.45 -6.08
C PRO A 81 -9.45 12.51 -5.52
N LEU A 82 -9.23 11.19 -5.58
CA LEU A 82 -10.14 10.19 -5.02
C LEU A 82 -10.24 10.33 -3.50
N TYR A 83 -9.11 10.51 -2.82
CA TYR A 83 -9.09 10.75 -1.37
C TYR A 83 -9.78 12.05 -0.98
N ARG A 84 -9.61 13.14 -1.76
CA ARG A 84 -10.32 14.41 -1.53
C ARG A 84 -11.82 14.23 -1.69
N TRP A 85 -12.26 13.56 -2.76
CA TRP A 85 -13.68 13.24 -2.96
C TRP A 85 -14.24 12.40 -1.80
N ALA A 86 -13.53 11.35 -1.40
CA ALA A 86 -13.94 10.47 -0.30
C ALA A 86 -13.99 11.16 1.08
N SER A 87 -13.27 12.27 1.24
CA SER A 87 -13.37 13.14 2.43
C SER A 87 -14.50 14.17 2.35
N ALA A 88 -14.87 14.62 1.15
CA ALA A 88 -15.88 15.66 0.93
C ALA A 88 -17.32 15.12 0.86
N ALA A 89 -17.52 13.86 0.46
CA ALA A 89 -18.85 13.27 0.22
C ALA A 89 -19.75 13.09 1.47
N ARG A 90 -19.40 13.67 2.63
CA ARG A 90 -20.21 13.59 3.86
C ARG A 90 -20.07 14.82 4.78
N ALA A 91 -19.62 15.95 4.24
CA ALA A 91 -19.83 17.27 4.85
C ALA A 91 -21.20 17.80 4.41
#